data_AF-A0A328WND9-F1
#
_entry.id   AF-A0A328WND9-F1
#
_cell.length_a   1.000
_cell.length_b   1.000
_cell.length_c   1.000
_cell.angle_alpha   90.00
_cell.angle_beta   90.00
_cell.angle_gamma   90.00
#
_symmetry.space_group_name_H-M   'P 1'
#
loop_
_entity.id
_entity.type
_entity.pdbx_description
1 polymer ?
#
loop_
_entity_poly.entity_id
_entity_poly.type
_entity_poly.pdbx_seq_one_letter_code
_entity_poly.pdbx_strand_id
1 'polypeptide(L)'
;MAFMPPQGPQGPQQGPLSPPPTTIPQQPLASVFAVDPGAITGCLFRFTYIWPRFGPGFWFFPTFVGRTSVAGFRWTGRRWVFSGFDLRRIESFTCY
;
A
#
# COMPACT_ATOMS: atom_id res chain seq x y z
N MET A 1 -40.76 -17.50 -12.48
CA MET A 1 -39.49 -17.98 -11.86
C MET A 1 -38.42 -17.90 -12.94
N ALA A 2 -37.21 -17.35 -12.78
CA ALA A 2 -36.39 -17.08 -11.61
C ALA A 2 -35.49 -15.85 -11.87
N PHE A 3 -35.34 -14.99 -10.87
CA PHE A 3 -34.30 -13.96 -10.82
C PHE A 3 -33.00 -14.65 -10.37
N MET A 4 -32.02 -14.73 -11.26
CA MET A 4 -30.68 -15.20 -10.92
C MET A 4 -29.80 -13.96 -10.76
N PRO A 5 -29.37 -13.57 -9.54
CA PRO A 5 -28.31 -12.58 -9.42
C PRO A 5 -27.00 -13.23 -9.87
N PRO A 6 -26.19 -12.60 -10.73
CA PRO A 6 -24.82 -13.05 -10.92
C PRO A 6 -24.04 -12.68 -9.66
N GLN A 7 -24.06 -13.56 -8.65
CA GLN A 7 -23.00 -13.60 -7.64
C GLN A 7 -21.74 -14.12 -8.33
N GLY A 8 -21.04 -13.21 -9.00
CA GLY A 8 -19.65 -13.45 -9.35
C GLY A 8 -18.86 -13.56 -8.04
N PRO A 9 -18.00 -14.58 -7.88
CA PRO A 9 -17.15 -14.66 -6.70
C PRO A 9 -16.24 -13.44 -6.72
N GLN A 10 -16.47 -12.52 -5.79
CA GLN A 10 -15.44 -11.56 -5.38
C GLN A 10 -14.34 -12.42 -4.73
N GLY A 11 -13.46 -12.96 -5.57
CA GLY A 11 -12.32 -13.73 -5.12
C GLY A 11 -11.58 -12.93 -4.05
N PRO A 12 -11.07 -13.57 -2.99
CA PRO A 12 -10.27 -12.87 -2.00
C PRO A 12 -9.18 -12.14 -2.78
N GLN A 13 -9.17 -10.81 -2.70
CA GLN A 13 -8.18 -9.99 -3.38
C GLN A 13 -6.82 -10.48 -2.88
N GLN A 14 -6.14 -11.31 -3.68
CA GLN A 14 -4.90 -11.94 -3.25
C GLN A 14 -3.83 -10.87 -3.30
N GLY A 15 -3.35 -10.47 -2.13
CA GLY A 15 -2.14 -9.68 -2.03
C GLY A 15 -0.94 -10.45 -2.60
N PRO A 16 0.22 -9.78 -2.74
CA PRO A 16 1.42 -10.44 -3.21
C PRO A 16 1.69 -11.72 -2.40
N LEU A 17 1.97 -12.84 -3.08
CA LEU A 17 2.22 -14.11 -2.39
C LEU A 17 3.63 -14.16 -1.77
N SER A 18 4.53 -13.28 -2.21
CA SER A 18 5.88 -13.19 -1.68
C SER A 18 5.96 -12.25 -0.46
N PRO A 19 6.78 -12.58 0.54
CA PRO A 19 7.10 -11.65 1.61
C PRO A 19 7.82 -10.42 1.02
N PRO A 20 7.67 -9.24 1.65
CA PRO A 20 8.44 -8.08 1.25
C PRO A 20 9.93 -8.30 1.56
N PRO A 21 10.84 -7.49 0.97
CA PRO A 21 12.24 -7.49 1.34
C PRO A 21 12.41 -7.32 2.86
N THR A 22 13.25 -8.15 3.48
CA THR A 22 13.59 -7.98 4.90
C THR A 22 14.50 -6.78 5.14
N THR A 23 15.18 -6.30 4.09
CA THR A 23 15.99 -5.09 4.13
C THR A 23 15.08 -3.87 4.09
N ILE A 24 14.96 -3.17 5.22
CA ILE A 24 14.30 -1.88 5.28
C ILE A 24 15.18 -0.87 4.52
N PRO A 25 14.67 -0.17 3.48
CA PRO A 25 15.42 0.89 2.82
C PRO A 25 15.88 1.96 3.80
N GLN A 26 16.94 2.70 3.48
CA GLN A 26 17.26 3.91 4.24
C GLN A 26 16.16 4.93 3.99
N GLN A 27 15.62 5.53 5.06
CA GLN A 27 14.62 6.58 4.96
C GLN A 27 15.24 7.76 4.18
N PRO A 28 14.68 8.15 3.02
CA PRO A 28 15.15 9.34 2.33
C PRO A 28 14.91 10.55 3.25
N LEU A 29 15.96 11.33 3.52
CA LEU A 29 15.97 12.43 4.51
C LEU A 29 14.92 13.53 4.25
N ALA A 30 14.42 13.61 3.03
CA ALA A 30 13.14 14.22 2.67
C ALA A 30 12.99 13.96 1.17
N SER A 31 11.96 13.24 0.74
CA SER A 31 11.51 13.36 -0.64
C SER A 31 11.09 14.83 -0.85
N VAL A 32 11.81 15.54 -1.72
CA VAL A 32 11.73 17.00 -1.94
C VAL A 32 10.37 17.45 -2.50
N PHE A 33 9.49 16.51 -2.80
CA PHE A 33 8.09 16.76 -3.09
C PHE A 33 7.28 16.26 -1.90
N ALA A 34 6.37 17.10 -1.42
CA ALA A 34 5.27 16.69 -0.54
C ALA A 34 4.77 15.31 -0.97
N VAL A 35 4.38 14.45 -0.03
CA VAL A 35 3.82 13.13 -0.35
C VAL A 35 2.53 13.34 -1.15
N ASP A 36 2.71 13.52 -2.45
CA ASP A 36 1.69 13.87 -3.41
C ASP A 36 1.11 12.55 -3.91
N PRO A 37 -0.22 12.46 -4.04
CA PRO A 37 -0.88 11.28 -4.59
C PRO A 37 -0.27 10.86 -5.94
N GLY A 38 0.23 11.82 -6.74
CA GLY A 38 0.91 11.52 -8.00
C GLY A 38 2.19 10.69 -7.85
N ALA A 39 3.00 10.96 -6.81
CA ALA A 39 4.28 10.29 -6.62
C ALA A 39 4.12 8.84 -6.16
N ILE A 40 3.15 8.57 -5.27
CA ILE A 40 2.86 7.19 -4.84
C ILE A 40 2.15 6.36 -5.92
N THR A 41 1.44 7.02 -6.85
CA THR A 41 0.81 6.35 -8.00
C THR A 41 1.87 5.64 -8.87
N GLY A 42 3.09 6.17 -8.95
CA GLY A 42 4.22 5.51 -9.60
C GLY A 42 4.73 4.25 -8.90
N CYS A 43 4.32 4.02 -7.65
CA CYS A 43 4.65 2.85 -6.85
C CYS A 43 3.51 1.80 -6.81
N LEU A 44 2.44 1.98 -7.59
CA LEU A 44 1.35 1.00 -7.69
C LEU A 44 1.87 -0.39 -8.10
N PHE A 45 1.31 -1.43 -7.48
CA PHE A 45 1.70 -2.84 -7.67
C PHE A 45 3.18 -3.16 -7.39
N ARG A 46 3.82 -2.36 -6.53
CA ARG A 46 5.22 -2.55 -6.10
C ARG A 46 5.35 -2.62 -4.58
N PHE A 47 6.44 -3.22 -4.11
CA PHE A 47 6.73 -3.23 -2.68
C PHE A 47 7.13 -1.83 -2.24
N THR A 48 6.29 -1.20 -1.43
CA THR A 48 6.52 0.17 -0.95
C THR A 48 6.75 0.14 0.54
N TYR A 49 7.89 0.65 0.99
CA TYR A 49 8.12 0.90 2.40
C TYR A 49 7.60 2.29 2.75
N ILE A 50 6.68 2.37 3.71
CA ILE A 50 6.06 3.62 4.16
C ILE A 50 6.60 3.95 5.54
N TRP A 51 7.12 5.16 5.69
CA TRP A 51 7.40 5.77 6.99
C TRP A 51 6.25 6.71 7.34
N PRO A 52 5.43 6.36 8.34
CA PRO A 52 4.42 7.29 8.84
C PRO A 52 5.10 8.40 9.66
N ARG A 53 4.50 9.58 9.69
CA ARG A 53 4.92 10.71 10.56
C ARG A 53 4.96 10.34 12.04
N PHE A 54 4.13 9.37 12.43
CA PHE A 54 4.06 8.87 13.79
C PHE A 54 4.00 7.35 13.76
N GLY A 55 4.96 6.70 14.42
CA GLY A 55 5.03 5.24 14.58
C GLY A 55 6.09 4.56 13.70
N PRO A 56 6.16 3.22 13.76
CA PRO A 56 7.12 2.46 13.00
C PRO A 56 6.76 2.41 11.51
N GLY A 57 7.79 2.38 10.66
CA GLY A 57 7.63 2.11 9.23
C GLY A 57 7.10 0.70 8.96
N PHE A 58 6.45 0.52 7.82
CA PHE A 58 5.88 -0.78 7.43
C PHE A 58 5.89 -0.97 5.91
N TRP A 59 5.89 -2.24 5.52
CA TRP A 59 5.70 -2.62 4.13
C TRP A 59 4.23 -2.51 3.73
N PHE A 60 4.01 -1.88 2.58
CA PHE A 60 2.73 -1.63 1.98
C PHE A 60 2.80 -1.91 0.48
N PHE A 61 1.76 -2.52 -0.06
CA PHE A 61 1.64 -2.85 -1.46
C PHE A 61 0.40 -2.14 -2.01
N PRO A 62 0.57 -0.92 -2.55
CA PRO A 62 -0.55 -0.11 -3.00
C PRO A 62 -1.13 -0.71 -4.28
N THR A 63 -2.44 -0.94 -4.28
CA THR A 63 -3.18 -1.43 -5.45
C THR A 63 -4.07 -0.34 -6.05
N PHE A 64 -4.40 0.66 -5.25
CA PHE A 64 -5.22 1.79 -5.68
C PHE A 64 -4.83 3.05 -4.90
N VAL A 65 -4.67 4.18 -5.60
CA VAL A 65 -4.38 5.47 -4.99
C VAL A 65 -5.57 6.39 -5.26
N GLY A 66 -6.19 6.88 -4.18
CA GLY A 66 -7.19 7.94 -4.22
C GLY A 66 -6.55 9.32 -4.10
N ARG A 67 -7.38 10.36 -3.97
CA ARG A 67 -6.90 11.76 -3.87
C ARG A 67 -6.09 12.03 -2.60
N THR A 68 -6.43 11.36 -1.49
CA THR A 68 -5.82 11.62 -0.17
C THR A 68 -5.47 10.36 0.61
N SER A 69 -5.78 9.19 0.07
CA SER A 69 -5.58 7.90 0.71
C SER A 69 -5.13 6.87 -0.33
N VAL A 70 -4.43 5.85 0.15
CA VAL A 70 -3.99 4.72 -0.65
C VAL A 70 -4.59 3.44 -0.08
N ALA A 71 -5.17 2.62 -0.96
CA ALA A 71 -5.67 1.30 -0.63
C ALA A 71 -4.71 0.24 -1.18
N GLY A 72 -4.51 -0.81 -0.41
CA GLY A 72 -3.56 -1.84 -0.77
C GLY A 72 -3.43 -2.90 0.31
N PHE A 73 -2.35 -3.65 0.24
CA PHE A 73 -2.05 -4.67 1.23
C PHE A 73 -0.95 -4.19 2.17
N ARG A 74 -1.21 -4.24 3.46
CA ARG A 74 -0.22 -3.98 4.51
C ARG A 74 0.39 -5.29 4.98
N TRP A 75 1.71 -5.33 5.12
CA TRP A 75 2.40 -6.46 5.73
C TRP A 75 2.31 -6.38 7.25
N THR A 76 1.85 -7.46 7.88
CA THR A 76 1.80 -7.57 9.35
C THR A 76 3.00 -8.30 9.96
N GLY A 77 4.00 -8.65 9.15
CA GLY A 77 5.12 -9.52 9.55
C GLY A 77 4.89 -10.99 9.21
N ARG A 78 3.64 -11.41 9.01
CA ARG A 78 3.28 -12.81 8.67
C ARG A 78 2.46 -12.93 7.39
N ARG A 79 1.61 -11.94 7.11
CA ARG A 79 0.72 -11.95 5.93
C ARG A 79 0.45 -10.55 5.43
N TRP A 80 0.00 -10.48 4.19
CA TRP A 80 -0.58 -9.29 3.58
C TRP A 80 -2.05 -9.17 3.99
N VAL A 81 -2.43 -8.01 4.53
CA VAL A 81 -3.81 -7.70 4.93
C VAL A 81 -4.25 -6.47 4.16
N PHE A 82 -5.40 -6.56 3.48
CA PHE A 82 -5.94 -5.40 2.77
C PHE A 82 -6.31 -4.29 3.76
N SER A 83 -5.79 -3.09 3.55
CA SER A 83 -6.00 -1.92 4.41
C SER A 83 -5.84 -0.63 3.61
N GLY A 84 -6.55 0.42 4.04
CA GLY A 84 -6.30 1.79 3.59
C GLY A 84 -5.28 2.49 4.48
N PHE A 85 -4.54 3.46 3.92
CA PHE A 85 -3.66 4.36 4.65
C PHE A 85 -3.78 5.79 4.12
N ASP A 86 -3.79 6.79 5.00
CA ASP A 86 -3.87 8.21 4.60
C ASP A 86 -2.52 8.71 4.10
N LEU A 87 -2.50 9.30 2.89
CA LEU A 87 -1.29 9.89 2.31
C LEU A 87 -0.71 11.02 3.19
N ARG A 88 -1.59 11.77 3.86
CA ARG A 88 -1.22 12.85 4.78
C ARG A 88 -0.45 12.38 6.02
N ARG A 89 -0.59 11.10 6.37
CA ARG A 89 0.13 10.49 7.51
C ARG A 89 1.49 9.95 7.09
N ILE A 90 1.78 9.87 5.79
CA ILE A 90 3.06 9.41 5.27
C ILE A 90 4.05 10.58 5.36
N GLU A 91 5.20 10.34 5.97
CA GLU A 91 6.32 11.28 5.99
C GLU A 91 7.22 11.05 4.78
N SER A 92 7.52 9.78 4.50
CA SER A 92 8.40 9.37 3.42
C SER A 92 7.96 7.97 2.94
N PHE A 93 8.28 7.66 1.70
CA PHE A 93 8.05 6.32 1.14
C PHE A 93 9.13 6.00 0.11
N THR A 94 9.40 4.71 -0.04
CA THR A 94 10.36 4.19 -1.03
C THR A 94 9.75 2.97 -1.68
N CYS A 95 9.63 2.96 -3.01
CA CYS A 95 9.22 1.77 -3.74
C CYS A 95 10.40 1.00 -4.34
N TYR A 96 10.28 -0.32 -4.32
CA TYR A 96 11.20 -1.30 -4.87
C TYR A 96 10.65 -1.95 -6.13
#